data_AF-A0A699KWF2-F1
#
_entry.id   AF-A0A699KWF2-F1
#
_cell.length_a   1.000
_cell.length_b   1.000
_cell.length_c   1.000
_cell.angle_alpha   90.00
_cell.angle_beta   90.00
_cell.angle_gamma   90.00
#
_symmetry.space_group_name_H-M   'P 1'
#
loop_
_entity.id
_entity.type
_entity.pdbx_description
1 polymer ?
#
loop_
_entity_poly.entity_id
_entity_poly.type
_entity_poly.pdbx_seq_one_letter_code
_entity_poly.pdbx_strand_id
1 'polypeptide(L)'
;ASEWDKYIQFWNDPMNIARAAQNRQNRTKSTVISRQGSRSLARLRDEMRQTSTTQEYPSLIDTFFMAHTVNGEFLWDEDRRIYEEMRRLEAMGTYIDDEINCLARGGSASGSDGCGDEEEGADHQDDEDEDGDGDA
;
A
#
# COMPACT_ATOMS: atom_id res chain seq x y z
N ALA A 1 -14.87 -21.71 -13.69
CA ALA A 1 -16.00 -20.80 -13.34
C ALA A 1 -15.81 -20.19 -11.94
N SER A 2 -15.33 -20.95 -10.96
CA SER A 2 -15.23 -20.54 -9.55
C SER A 2 -14.39 -19.30 -9.22
N GLU A 3 -13.32 -18.98 -9.96
CA GLU A 3 -12.51 -17.79 -9.69
C GLU A 3 -13.23 -16.48 -10.01
N TRP A 4 -14.03 -16.48 -11.08
CA TRP A 4 -14.82 -15.30 -11.46
C TRP A 4 -15.86 -14.97 -10.40
N ASP A 5 -16.47 -15.99 -9.78
CA ASP A 5 -17.43 -15.81 -8.69
C ASP A 5 -16.78 -15.18 -7.45
N LYS A 6 -15.53 -15.56 -7.14
CA LYS A 6 -14.75 -14.94 -6.05
C LYS A 6 -14.50 -13.45 -6.32
N TYR A 7 -14.12 -13.08 -7.54
CA TYR A 7 -13.94 -11.67 -7.91
C TYR A 7 -15.25 -10.89 -7.83
N ILE A 8 -16.36 -11.47 -8.29
CA ILE A 8 -17.67 -10.85 -8.22
C ILE A 8 -18.08 -10.61 -6.78
N GLN A 9 -17.89 -11.59 -5.88
CA GLN A 9 -18.16 -11.44 -4.45
C GLN A 9 -17.28 -10.36 -3.82
N PHE A 10 -15.98 -10.34 -4.13
CA PHE A 10 -15.05 -9.34 -3.63
C PHE A 10 -15.44 -7.90 -4.02
N TRP A 11 -15.89 -7.68 -5.27
CA TRP A 11 -16.31 -6.34 -5.72
C TRP A 11 -17.71 -5.95 -5.24
N ASN A 12 -18.56 -6.92 -4.96
CA ASN A 12 -19.90 -6.69 -4.41
C ASN A 12 -19.95 -6.59 -2.88
N ASP A 13 -18.85 -6.91 -2.19
CA ASP A 13 -18.71 -6.71 -0.76
C ASP A 13 -18.95 -5.22 -0.40
N PRO A 14 -19.94 -4.90 0.45
CA PRO A 14 -20.21 -3.54 0.91
C PRO A 14 -18.98 -2.81 1.47
N MET A 15 -18.07 -3.54 2.14
CA MET A 15 -16.82 -2.98 2.67
C MET A 15 -15.89 -2.52 1.54
N ASN A 16 -15.78 -3.31 0.47
CA ASN A 16 -14.91 -3.00 -0.65
C ASN A 16 -15.49 -1.87 -1.51
N ILE A 17 -16.81 -1.81 -1.67
CA ILE A 17 -17.52 -0.69 -2.31
C ILE A 17 -17.28 0.61 -1.52
N ALA A 18 -17.38 0.58 -0.20
CA ALA A 18 -17.09 1.72 0.66
C ALA A 18 -15.63 2.17 0.55
N ARG A 19 -14.67 1.22 0.55
CA ARG A 19 -13.24 1.51 0.31
C ARG A 19 -13.01 2.14 -1.06
N ALA A 20 -13.67 1.67 -2.12
CA ALA A 20 -13.55 2.24 -3.45
C ALA A 20 -14.11 3.68 -3.52
N ALA A 21 -15.22 3.96 -2.84
CA ALA A 21 -15.77 5.30 -2.72
C ALA A 21 -14.83 6.24 -1.95
N GLN A 22 -14.25 5.75 -0.85
CA GLN A 22 -13.25 6.49 -0.07
C GLN A 22 -12.00 6.77 -0.90
N ASN A 23 -11.48 5.78 -1.64
CA ASN A 23 -10.34 5.95 -2.53
C ASN A 23 -10.61 6.99 -3.62
N ARG A 24 -11.85 7.03 -4.16
CA ARG A 24 -12.25 8.08 -5.11
C ARG A 24 -12.20 9.47 -4.48
N GLN A 25 -12.72 9.62 -3.26
CA GLN A 25 -12.64 10.90 -2.53
C GLN A 25 -11.19 11.29 -2.22
N ASN A 26 -10.34 10.32 -1.85
CA ASN A 26 -8.92 10.55 -1.58
C ASN A 26 -8.19 11.03 -2.85
N ARG A 27 -8.51 10.49 -4.03
CA ARG A 27 -7.96 10.95 -5.32
C ARG A 27 -8.30 12.42 -5.60
N THR A 28 -9.48 12.88 -5.23
CA THR A 28 -9.88 14.29 -5.37
C THR A 28 -9.12 15.21 -4.41
N LYS A 29 -8.71 14.70 -3.24
CA LYS A 29 -7.96 15.44 -2.23
C LYS A 29 -6.44 15.40 -2.44
N SER A 30 -5.95 14.47 -3.26
CA SER A 30 -4.52 14.32 -3.56
C SER A 30 -3.99 15.56 -4.28
N THR A 31 -3.23 16.39 -3.56
CA THR A 31 -2.56 17.58 -4.09
C THR A 31 -1.18 17.29 -4.65
N VAL A 32 -0.61 16.13 -4.32
CA VAL A 32 0.73 15.71 -4.74
C VAL A 32 0.66 15.21 -6.18
N ILE A 33 1.33 15.94 -7.09
CA ILE A 33 1.39 15.62 -8.51
C ILE A 33 2.66 14.81 -8.78
N SER A 34 2.53 13.52 -9.09
CA SER A 34 3.66 12.72 -9.55
C SER A 34 4.21 13.27 -10.85
N ARG A 35 5.54 13.43 -10.92
CA ARG A 35 6.22 14.01 -12.09
C ARG A 35 6.56 12.98 -13.15
N GLN A 36 6.24 11.70 -12.94
CA GLN A 36 6.62 10.64 -13.86
C GLN A 36 5.69 10.48 -15.08
N GLY A 37 4.71 11.37 -15.23
CA GLY A 37 3.76 11.33 -16.34
C GLY A 37 2.89 10.07 -16.29
N SER A 38 2.88 9.28 -17.36
CA SER A 38 2.10 8.03 -17.45
C SER A 38 2.74 6.81 -16.76
N ARG A 39 3.93 6.99 -16.17
CA ARG A 39 4.65 5.93 -15.45
C ARG A 39 3.95 5.70 -14.10
N SER A 40 3.37 4.50 -13.94
CA SER A 40 2.71 4.13 -12.69
C SER A 40 3.74 3.93 -11.57
N LEU A 41 3.31 4.15 -10.32
CA LEU A 41 4.16 3.93 -9.16
C LEU A 41 4.62 2.47 -9.05
N ALA A 42 3.77 1.51 -9.44
CA ALA A 42 4.14 0.10 -9.53
C ALA A 42 5.26 -0.14 -10.55
N ARG A 43 5.17 0.47 -11.74
CA ARG A 43 6.22 0.37 -12.76
C ARG A 43 7.53 0.97 -12.27
N LEU A 44 7.48 2.13 -11.62
CA LEU A 44 8.67 2.76 -11.04
C LEU A 44 9.34 1.84 -10.01
N ARG A 45 8.57 1.25 -9.10
CA ARG A 45 9.11 0.35 -8.07
C ARG A 45 9.75 -0.90 -8.67
N ASP A 46 9.14 -1.46 -9.71
CA ASP A 46 9.70 -2.62 -10.40
C ASP A 46 11.00 -2.27 -11.14
N GLU A 47 11.07 -1.13 -11.80
CA GLU A 47 12.30 -0.67 -12.45
C GLU A 47 13.41 -0.39 -11.44
N MET A 48 13.08 0.24 -10.31
CA MET A 48 14.03 0.46 -9.22
C MET A 48 14.57 -0.88 -8.69
N ARG A 49 13.70 -1.86 -8.48
CA ARG A 49 14.09 -3.22 -8.10
C ARG A 49 15.04 -3.85 -9.12
N GLN A 50 14.76 -3.69 -10.42
CA GLN A 50 15.60 -4.23 -11.49
C GLN A 50 16.97 -3.54 -11.59
N THR A 51 17.06 -2.25 -11.22
CA THR A 51 18.33 -1.51 -11.20
C THR A 51 19.13 -1.68 -9.92
N SER A 52 18.51 -2.18 -8.85
CA SER A 52 19.15 -2.41 -7.56
C SER A 52 19.95 -3.70 -7.55
N THR A 53 21.16 -3.65 -6.99
CA THR A 53 22.05 -4.82 -6.84
C THR A 53 21.42 -5.93 -6.00
N THR A 54 20.60 -5.58 -5.00
CA THR A 54 19.96 -6.54 -4.09
C THR A 54 18.68 -7.14 -4.68
N GLN A 55 18.14 -6.60 -5.78
CA GLN A 55 16.85 -7.00 -6.36
C GLN A 55 15.66 -6.97 -5.38
N GLU A 56 15.79 -6.20 -4.30
CA GLU A 56 14.71 -5.92 -3.35
C GLU A 56 13.87 -4.73 -3.83
N TYR A 57 12.58 -4.75 -3.48
CA TYR A 57 11.73 -3.60 -3.74
C TYR A 57 12.17 -2.41 -2.89
N PRO A 58 12.22 -1.21 -3.47
CA PRO A 58 12.57 -0.02 -2.70
C PRO A 58 11.51 0.28 -1.64
N SER A 59 11.94 0.94 -0.57
CA SER A 59 11.05 1.45 0.47
C SER A 59 10.06 2.46 -0.13
N LEU A 60 8.95 2.69 0.57
CA LEU A 60 7.98 3.71 0.13
C LEU A 60 8.61 5.10 0.13
N ILE A 61 9.50 5.38 1.08
CA ILE A 61 10.22 6.65 1.22
C ILE A 61 11.17 6.86 0.04
N ASP A 62 11.92 5.83 -0.35
CA ASP A 62 12.81 5.88 -1.52
C ASP A 62 12.01 6.03 -2.83
N THR A 63 10.88 5.31 -2.92
CA THR A 63 9.98 5.41 -4.07
C THR A 63 9.40 6.83 -4.19
N PHE A 64 9.00 7.43 -3.07
CA PHE A 64 8.51 8.80 -3.04
C PHE A 64 9.59 9.78 -3.47
N PHE A 65 10.82 9.64 -2.94
CA PHE A 65 11.96 10.47 -3.30
C PHE A 65 12.22 10.42 -4.82
N MET A 66 12.25 9.23 -5.41
CA MET A 66 12.47 9.07 -6.86
C MET A 66 11.31 9.58 -7.72
N ALA A 67 10.07 9.54 -7.23
CA ALA A 67 8.90 10.01 -7.97
C ALA A 67 8.75 11.54 -7.97
N HIS A 68 9.24 12.22 -6.93
CA HIS A 68 9.00 13.65 -6.69
C HIS A 68 10.26 14.52 -6.78
N THR A 69 11.44 13.93 -6.97
CA THR A 69 12.68 14.67 -7.26
C THR A 69 13.04 14.62 -8.74
N VAL A 70 13.77 15.63 -9.20
CA VAL A 70 14.44 15.64 -10.51
C VAL A 70 15.92 15.78 -10.25
N ASN A 71 16.73 14.83 -10.73
CA ASN A 71 18.17 14.76 -10.44
C ASN A 71 18.52 14.78 -8.94
N GLY A 72 17.64 14.26 -8.09
CA GLY A 72 17.83 14.23 -6.63
C GLY A 72 17.44 15.52 -5.90
N GLU A 73 16.91 16.52 -6.61
CA GLU A 73 16.43 17.76 -6.00
C GLU A 73 14.90 17.84 -6.01
N PHE A 74 14.33 18.25 -4.86
CA PHE A 74 12.92 18.59 -4.75
C PHE A 74 12.65 19.96 -5.35
N LEU A 75 11.64 20.04 -6.21
CA LEU A 75 11.26 21.30 -6.86
C LEU A 75 10.22 22.09 -6.05
N TRP A 76 9.43 21.40 -5.23
CA TRP A 76 8.39 22.00 -4.41
C TRP A 76 8.73 21.83 -2.93
N ASP A 77 8.53 22.92 -2.18
CA ASP A 77 8.74 22.91 -0.72
C ASP A 77 7.79 21.92 -0.02
N GLU A 78 6.61 21.67 -0.59
CA GLU A 78 5.64 20.71 -0.06
C GLU A 78 6.13 19.27 -0.16
N ASP A 79 6.63 18.86 -1.35
CA ASP A 79 7.18 17.51 -1.54
C ASP A 79 8.36 17.27 -0.59
N ARG A 80 9.19 18.30 -0.37
CA ARG A 80 10.29 18.26 0.60
C ARG A 80 9.78 18.09 2.04
N ARG A 81 8.77 18.85 2.45
CA ARG A 81 8.17 18.74 3.80
C ARG A 81 7.58 17.35 4.05
N ILE A 82 6.87 16.78 3.06
CA ILE A 82 6.30 15.44 3.16
C ILE A 82 7.40 14.40 3.29
N TYR A 83 8.48 14.51 2.50
CA TYR A 83 9.64 13.61 2.60
C TYR A 83 10.33 13.67 3.96
N GLU A 84 10.56 14.87 4.49
CA GLU A 84 11.16 15.07 5.81
C GLU A 84 10.30 14.47 6.92
N GLU A 85 8.98 14.61 6.85
CA GLU A 85 8.07 14.01 7.82
C GLU A 85 8.07 12.47 7.73
N MET A 86 8.04 11.90 6.52
CA MET A 86 8.17 10.44 6.35
C MET A 86 9.48 9.91 6.94
N ARG A 87 10.60 10.61 6.75
CA ARG A 87 11.90 10.27 7.35
C ARG A 87 11.89 10.42 8.87
N ARG A 88 11.19 11.42 9.41
CA ARG A 88 11.03 11.61 10.84
C ARG A 88 10.26 10.44 11.47
N LEU A 89 9.17 9.98 10.85
CA LEU A 89 8.39 8.84 11.32
C LEU A 89 9.17 7.52 11.25
N GLU A 90 9.92 7.30 10.16
CA GLU A 90 10.83 6.15 10.02
C GLU A 90 11.85 6.11 11.16
N ALA A 91 12.45 7.26 11.49
CA ALA A 91 13.42 7.37 12.58
C ALA A 91 12.81 7.15 13.97
N MET A 92 11.52 7.43 14.15
CA MET A 92 10.82 7.16 15.41
C MET A 92 10.37 5.70 15.55
N GLY A 93 10.50 4.88 14.50
CA GLY A 93 10.07 3.48 14.51
C GLY A 93 8.56 3.29 14.62
N THR A 94 7.77 4.35 14.39
CA THR A 94 6.30 4.29 14.33
C THR A 94 5.81 3.97 12.91
N TYR A 95 6.72 3.64 12.00
CA TYR A 95 6.44 3.33 10.60
C TYR A 95 5.68 2.00 10.47
N ILE A 96 4.36 2.10 10.54
CA ILE A 96 3.41 1.16 9.93
C ILE A 96 2.70 1.94 8.82
N ASP A 97 2.55 1.32 7.65
CA ASP A 97 1.93 1.93 6.45
C ASP A 97 0.57 2.60 6.75
N ASP A 98 -0.10 2.20 7.85
CA ASP A 98 -1.35 2.75 8.38
C ASP A 98 -1.25 4.20 8.90
N GLU A 99 -0.13 4.62 9.53
CA GLU A 99 0.01 5.98 10.08
C GLU A 99 0.21 7.05 8.98
N ILE A 100 0.94 6.73 7.91
CA ILE A 100 1.12 7.63 6.76
C ILE A 100 -0.19 7.77 5.98
N ASN A 101 -1.00 6.71 5.91
CA ASN A 101 -2.35 6.81 5.33
C ASN A 101 -3.21 7.80 6.15
N CYS A 102 -3.08 7.85 7.47
CA CYS A 102 -3.74 8.85 8.32
C CYS A 102 -3.25 10.29 8.06
N LEU A 103 -1.93 10.49 7.90
CA LEU A 103 -1.33 11.80 7.60
C LEU A 103 -1.66 12.30 6.20
N ALA A 104 -1.58 11.44 5.19
CA ALA A 104 -1.98 11.75 3.81
C ALA A 104 -3.51 12.04 3.69
N ARG A 105 -4.30 11.60 4.67
CA ARG A 105 -5.75 11.87 4.78
C ARG A 105 -6.09 13.15 5.57
N GLY A 106 -5.09 13.84 6.15
CA GLY A 106 -5.28 15.10 6.89
C GLY A 106 -5.82 14.94 8.31
N GLY A 107 -5.67 13.77 8.94
CA GLY A 107 -6.07 13.53 10.32
C GLY A 107 -5.00 13.96 11.33
N SER A 108 -5.39 14.71 12.36
CA SER A 108 -4.54 14.98 13.54
C SER A 108 -4.28 13.67 14.28
N ALA A 109 -3.00 13.32 14.46
CA ALA A 109 -2.54 12.16 15.23
C ALA A 109 -2.70 12.36 16.75
N SER A 110 -3.85 12.83 17.21
CA SER A 110 -4.11 13.06 18.64
C SER A 110 -5.49 12.53 19.03
N GLY A 111 -5.53 11.25 19.39
CA GLY A 111 -6.74 10.60 19.91
C GLY A 111 -6.74 9.11 19.62
N SER A 112 -6.03 8.34 20.44
CA SER A 112 -6.25 6.92 20.61
C SER A 112 -7.68 6.70 21.13
N ASP A 113 -8.58 6.15 20.31
CA ASP A 113 -9.72 5.34 20.76
C ASP A 113 -10.46 4.80 19.54
N GLY A 114 -10.33 3.50 19.28
CA GLY A 114 -11.19 2.79 18.34
C GLY A 114 -10.50 1.88 17.31
N CYS A 115 -9.35 1.29 17.63
CA CYS A 115 -9.01 -0.02 17.05
C CYS A 115 -9.37 -1.06 18.11
N GLY A 116 -10.65 -1.42 18.19
CA GLY A 116 -11.10 -2.51 19.05
C GLY A 116 -10.58 -3.83 18.48
N ASP A 117 -9.87 -4.56 19.33
CA ASP A 117 -9.43 -5.94 19.16
C ASP A 117 -10.63 -6.91 19.17
N GLU A 118 -10.32 -8.21 19.03
CA GLU A 118 -11.15 -9.39 19.39
C GLU A 118 -12.06 -9.93 18.25
N GLU A 119 -12.07 -11.22 17.88
CA GLU A 119 -11.65 -12.47 18.55
C GLU A 119 -11.61 -13.64 17.54
N GLU A 120 -11.05 -14.74 18.04
CA GLU A 120 -10.79 -16.09 17.52
C GLU A 120 -11.90 -16.76 16.70
N GLY A 121 -11.53 -17.61 15.72
CA GLY A 121 -12.49 -18.37 14.92
C GLY A 121 -11.91 -19.41 13.96
N ALA A 122 -11.43 -20.51 14.54
CA ALA A 122 -11.62 -21.89 14.05
C ALA A 122 -10.77 -22.46 12.86
N ASP A 123 -10.00 -23.49 13.22
CA ASP A 123 -9.88 -24.81 12.58
C ASP A 123 -8.73 -25.09 11.59
N HIS A 124 -7.72 -25.80 12.11
CA HIS A 124 -6.91 -26.77 11.36
C HIS A 124 -7.84 -27.78 10.67
N GLN A 125 -7.66 -28.02 9.37
CA GLN A 125 -7.74 -29.37 8.81
C GLN A 125 -6.58 -29.55 7.82
N ASP A 126 -5.66 -30.43 8.22
CA ASP A 126 -4.73 -31.11 7.34
C ASP A 126 -5.55 -32.06 6.47
N ASP A 127 -5.58 -31.84 5.16
CA ASP A 127 -6.01 -32.85 4.20
C ASP A 127 -4.76 -33.33 3.46
N GLU A 128 -4.25 -34.48 3.89
CA GLU A 128 -3.24 -35.26 3.18
C GLU A 128 -3.88 -35.87 1.93
N ASP A 129 -3.45 -35.48 0.74
CA ASP A 129 -3.85 -36.12 -0.51
C ASP A 129 -3.04 -37.42 -0.72
N GLU A 130 -3.52 -38.54 -0.17
CA GLU A 130 -3.16 -39.89 -0.65
C GLU A 130 -3.97 -40.21 -1.92
N ASP A 131 -3.42 -39.90 -3.10
CA ASP A 131 -3.92 -40.41 -4.37
C ASP A 131 -3.21 -41.72 -4.73
N GLY A 132 -3.73 -42.82 -4.18
CA GLY A 132 -3.57 -44.14 -4.77
C GLY A 132 -4.77 -44.45 -5.66
N ASP A 133 -4.57 -44.51 -6.98
CA ASP A 133 -5.34 -45.40 -7.86
C ASP A 133 -4.55 -45.68 -9.14
N GLY A 134 -4.31 -46.97 -9.37
CA GLY A 134 -3.70 -47.50 -10.57
C GLY A 134 -4.71 -47.69 -11.69
N ASP A 135 -4.23 -47.60 -12.92
CA ASP A 135 -4.63 -48.47 -14.04
C ASP A 135 -3.64 -48.31 -15.20
N ALA A 136 -2.82 -49.34 -15.44
CA ALA A 136 -2.39 -49.91 -16.73
C ALA A 136 -1.49 -51.13 -16.51
#